data_AF-A0A2V7JCQ5-F1
#
_entry.id   AF-A0A2V7JCQ5-F1
#
_cell.length_a   1.000
_cell.length_b   1.000
_cell.length_c   1.000
_cell.angle_alpha   90.00
_cell.angle_beta   90.00
_cell.angle_gamma   90.00
#
_symmetry.space_group_name_H-M   'P 1'
#
loop_
_entity.id
_entity.type
_entity.pdbx_description
1 polymer ?
#
loop_
_entity_poly.entity_id
_entity_poly.type
_entity_poly.pdbx_seq_one_letter_code
_entity_poly.pdbx_strand_id
1 'polypeptide(L)'
;PYWIYATQQDAGAIATRSRGDLGTITPIDWKPVPGWEWGTILPDPTDPNIVFSSGLSISKISYPSGAWINVGPEQDPSLKLRASLNLPIVFSTWHGQRELLAGYQYLMATRDGGVTWTKLGPDLSETRAHPAPSDTSIPRCACIWSIAASTVRPDVIWLGVINGIVQVSRNHGVTWNDVTI
;
A
#
# COMPACT_ATOMS: atom_id res chain seq x y z
N PRO A 1 22.14 4.92 12.28
CA PRO A 1 21.72 5.07 10.86
C PRO A 1 20.46 4.24 10.65
N TYR A 2 19.52 4.71 9.84
CA TYR A 2 18.28 3.98 9.50
C TYR A 2 18.23 3.69 8.00
N TRP A 3 17.39 2.74 7.59
CA TRP A 3 17.17 2.44 6.18
C TRP A 3 16.22 3.45 5.55
N ILE A 4 16.54 3.85 4.33
CA ILE A 4 15.72 4.67 3.44
C ILE A 4 15.41 3.79 2.22
N TYR A 5 14.14 3.69 1.87
CA TYR A 5 13.65 2.93 0.72
C TYR A 5 12.99 3.91 -0.25
N ALA A 6 13.22 3.71 -1.54
CA ALA A 6 12.60 4.52 -2.58
C ALA A 6 12.42 3.72 -3.87
N THR A 7 11.37 4.07 -4.61
CA THR A 7 11.23 3.66 -6.00
C THR A 7 11.99 4.65 -6.89
N GLN A 8 12.41 4.19 -8.06
CA GLN A 8 13.21 4.92 -9.02
C GLN A 8 12.67 4.67 -10.42
N GLN A 9 12.18 5.74 -11.05
CA GLN A 9 11.64 5.70 -12.41
C GLN A 9 12.69 5.16 -13.40
N ASP A 10 12.28 4.25 -14.28
CA ASP A 10 13.10 3.52 -15.25
C ASP A 10 14.22 2.63 -14.66
N ALA A 11 14.23 2.38 -13.34
CA ALA A 11 15.31 1.64 -12.67
C ALA A 11 14.89 0.71 -11.52
N GLY A 12 13.61 0.70 -11.14
CA GLY A 12 13.07 -0.19 -10.11
C GLY A 12 13.08 0.44 -8.72
N ALA A 13 13.62 -0.26 -7.71
CA ALA A 13 13.61 0.20 -6.32
C ALA A 13 14.95 -0.02 -5.62
N ILE A 14 15.31 0.92 -4.74
CA ILE A 14 16.55 0.89 -3.99
C ILE A 14 16.32 1.11 -2.49
N ALA A 15 17.24 0.58 -1.69
CA ALA A 15 17.41 0.90 -0.29
C ALA A 15 18.83 1.42 -0.06
N THR A 16 18.97 2.40 0.83
CA THR A 16 20.27 2.83 1.33
C THR A 16 20.17 3.20 2.80
N ARG A 17 21.31 3.36 3.47
CA ARG A 17 21.34 3.83 4.86
C ARG A 17 21.36 5.35 4.88
N SER A 18 20.81 5.95 5.92
CA SER A 18 20.82 7.40 6.16
C SER A 18 22.24 8.01 6.31
N ARG A 19 23.28 7.16 6.32
CA ARG A 19 24.70 7.51 6.35
C ARG A 19 25.51 6.34 5.79
N GLY A 20 26.43 6.60 4.87
CA GLY A 20 27.41 5.62 4.39
C GLY A 20 28.58 5.45 5.36
N ASP A 21 29.25 4.30 5.29
CA ASP A 21 30.32 3.96 6.23
C ASP A 21 31.60 4.80 5.96
N LEU A 22 31.76 5.27 4.73
CA LEU A 22 32.89 6.10 4.27
C LEU A 22 32.66 7.62 4.44
N GLY A 23 31.68 8.02 5.25
CA GLY A 23 31.42 9.44 5.55
C GLY A 23 30.53 10.17 4.52
N THR A 24 30.14 9.50 3.44
CA THR A 24 29.14 9.98 2.46
C THR A 24 28.35 8.79 1.91
N ILE A 25 27.14 9.03 1.39
CA ILE A 25 26.35 8.00 0.70
C ILE A 25 26.82 7.96 -0.76
N THR A 26 27.25 6.79 -1.21
CA THR A 26 27.70 6.55 -2.58
C THR A 26 26.91 5.40 -3.21
N PRO A 27 27.04 5.16 -4.53
CA PRO A 27 26.38 4.02 -5.17
C PRO A 27 26.72 2.65 -4.58
N ILE A 28 27.86 2.48 -3.88
CA ILE A 28 28.20 1.19 -3.22
C ILE A 28 27.36 0.93 -1.96
N ASP A 29 26.72 1.97 -1.41
CA ASP A 29 25.82 1.88 -0.27
C ASP A 29 24.38 1.52 -0.70
N TRP A 30 24.11 1.47 -2.00
CA TRP A 30 22.78 1.20 -2.54
C TRP A 30 22.55 -0.30 -2.65
N LYS A 31 21.34 -0.73 -2.31
CA LYS A 31 20.90 -2.12 -2.43
C LYS A 31 19.64 -2.16 -3.28
N PRO A 32 19.56 -3.02 -4.31
CA PRO A 32 18.31 -3.25 -5.01
C PRO A 32 17.28 -3.85 -4.04
N VAL A 33 16.03 -3.43 -4.20
CA VAL A 33 14.88 -3.94 -3.43
C VAL A 33 13.93 -4.60 -4.40
N PRO A 34 13.46 -5.84 -4.15
CA PRO A 34 12.35 -6.40 -4.91
C PRO A 34 11.14 -5.47 -4.83
N GLY A 35 10.80 -4.81 -5.94
CA GLY A 35 9.79 -3.77 -5.99
C GLY A 35 9.71 -3.19 -7.41
N TRP A 36 8.84 -2.19 -7.58
CA TRP A 36 8.62 -1.52 -8.85
C TRP A 36 9.23 -0.12 -8.85
N GLU A 37 9.25 0.50 -10.03
CA GLU A 37 9.64 1.90 -10.21
C GLU A 37 8.59 2.92 -9.72
N TRP A 38 7.42 2.41 -9.37
CA TRP A 38 6.30 3.08 -8.71
C TRP A 38 5.85 2.24 -7.49
N GLY A 39 4.88 2.73 -6.74
CA GLY A 39 4.36 2.04 -5.56
C GLY A 39 4.96 2.53 -4.27
N THR A 40 4.77 1.75 -3.21
CA THR A 40 5.18 2.09 -1.85
C THR A 40 6.08 0.99 -1.30
N ILE A 41 7.14 1.37 -0.57
CA ILE A 41 8.00 0.43 0.15
C ILE A 41 7.92 0.77 1.64
N LEU A 42 7.52 -0.20 2.46
CA LEU A 42 7.33 -0.02 3.90
C LEU A 42 8.04 -1.13 4.69
N PRO A 43 8.93 -0.78 5.63
CA PRO A 43 9.38 -1.75 6.62
C PRO A 43 8.23 -2.16 7.55
N ASP A 44 8.21 -3.41 7.99
CA ASP A 44 7.25 -3.88 9.00
C ASP A 44 7.53 -3.16 10.34
N PRO A 45 6.51 -2.55 10.98
CA PRO A 45 6.70 -1.80 12.23
C PRO A 45 7.10 -2.68 13.43
N THR A 46 6.98 -4.00 13.31
CA THR A 46 7.26 -4.96 14.38
C THR A 46 8.44 -5.89 14.09
N ASP A 47 8.91 -5.94 12.85
CA ASP A 47 10.07 -6.75 12.45
C ASP A 47 10.95 -5.99 11.44
N PRO A 48 12.12 -5.47 11.85
CA PRO A 48 13.00 -4.69 10.99
C PRO A 48 13.64 -5.52 9.86
N ASN A 49 13.52 -6.85 9.86
CA ASN A 49 14.01 -7.71 8.79
C ASN A 49 12.96 -7.94 7.69
N ILE A 50 11.73 -7.48 7.88
CA ILE A 50 10.65 -7.63 6.91
C ILE A 50 10.35 -6.27 6.27
N VAL A 51 10.29 -6.27 4.94
CA VAL A 51 9.90 -5.12 4.14
C VAL A 51 8.79 -5.55 3.19
N PHE A 52 7.80 -4.69 3.02
CA PHE A 52 6.76 -4.84 2.01
C PHE A 52 7.00 -3.85 0.90
N SER A 53 6.82 -4.28 -0.34
CA SER A 53 6.79 -3.40 -1.51
C SER A 53 5.51 -3.61 -2.28
N SER A 54 4.95 -2.53 -2.81
CA SER A 54 3.78 -2.57 -3.67
C SER A 54 4.09 -2.01 -5.05
N GLY A 55 3.24 -2.37 -6.00
CA GLY A 55 3.22 -1.89 -7.37
C GLY A 55 2.06 -2.57 -8.09
N LEU A 56 2.36 -3.51 -8.99
CA LEU A 56 1.32 -4.37 -9.57
C LEU A 56 0.82 -5.47 -8.60
N SER A 57 1.63 -5.83 -7.60
CA SER A 57 1.29 -6.77 -6.53
C SER A 57 1.95 -6.34 -5.22
N ILE A 58 1.74 -7.08 -4.14
CA ILE A 58 2.36 -6.81 -2.84
C ILE A 58 3.40 -7.90 -2.54
N SER A 59 4.67 -7.53 -2.49
CA SER A 59 5.75 -8.46 -2.14
C SER A 59 6.15 -8.31 -0.68
N LYS A 60 6.31 -9.43 0.02
CA LYS A 60 6.97 -9.50 1.35
C LYS A 60 8.40 -9.96 1.16
N ILE A 61 9.35 -9.19 1.65
CA ILE A 61 10.80 -9.38 1.48
C ILE A 61 11.41 -9.66 2.85
N SER A 62 12.21 -10.71 2.94
CA SER A 62 12.90 -11.12 4.16
C SER A 62 14.40 -10.85 4.06
N TYR A 63 14.95 -10.13 5.02
CA TYR A 63 16.39 -9.93 5.19
C TYR A 63 16.94 -10.82 6.31
N PRO A 64 18.23 -11.21 6.27
CA PRO A 64 19.24 -10.85 5.27
C PRO A 64 19.19 -11.71 3.99
N SER A 65 18.34 -12.74 3.92
CA SER A 65 18.33 -13.71 2.81
C SER A 65 17.98 -13.09 1.46
N GLY A 66 17.23 -11.99 1.43
CA GLY A 66 16.73 -11.36 0.22
C GLY A 66 15.59 -12.14 -0.44
N ALA A 67 15.07 -13.19 0.22
CA ALA A 67 13.96 -13.96 -0.28
C ALA A 67 12.68 -13.12 -0.26
N TRP A 68 11.88 -13.21 -1.31
CA TRP A 68 10.61 -12.51 -1.40
C TRP A 68 9.52 -13.41 -1.98
N ILE A 69 8.28 -13.13 -1.59
CA ILE A 69 7.08 -13.81 -2.06
C ILE A 69 5.97 -12.80 -2.34
N ASN A 70 5.12 -13.07 -3.33
CA ASN A 70 3.89 -12.31 -3.50
C ASN A 70 2.91 -12.71 -2.37
N VAL A 71 2.39 -11.71 -1.65
CA VAL A 71 1.43 -11.87 -0.55
C VAL A 71 0.17 -11.04 -0.77
N GLY A 72 0.02 -10.42 -1.94
CA GLY A 72 -1.15 -9.60 -2.24
C GLY A 72 -2.43 -10.44 -2.44
N PRO A 73 -3.60 -9.88 -2.10
CA PRO A 73 -4.89 -10.55 -2.28
C PRO A 73 -5.26 -10.74 -3.76
N GLU A 74 -4.63 -10.00 -4.69
CA GLU A 74 -4.87 -10.15 -6.13
C GLU A 74 -4.49 -11.53 -6.68
N GLN A 75 -3.76 -12.34 -5.89
CA GLN A 75 -3.51 -13.75 -6.20
C GLN A 75 -4.79 -14.58 -6.28
N ASP A 76 -5.89 -14.13 -5.65
CA ASP A 76 -7.21 -14.71 -5.84
C ASP A 76 -7.99 -13.94 -6.93
N PRO A 77 -8.09 -14.48 -8.16
CA PRO A 77 -8.79 -13.81 -9.25
C PRO A 77 -10.30 -13.69 -9.01
N SER A 78 -10.87 -14.46 -8.09
CA SER A 78 -12.30 -14.40 -7.76
C SER A 78 -12.68 -13.08 -7.07
N LEU A 79 -11.72 -12.41 -6.43
CA LEU A 79 -11.91 -11.11 -5.79
C LEU A 79 -12.10 -9.97 -6.82
N LYS A 80 -11.74 -10.20 -8.09
CA LYS A 80 -11.85 -9.22 -9.20
C LYS A 80 -11.30 -7.84 -8.81
N LEU A 81 -10.13 -7.83 -8.19
CA LEU A 81 -9.52 -6.59 -7.69
C LEU A 81 -9.09 -5.68 -8.84
N ARG A 82 -9.32 -4.38 -8.66
CA ARG A 82 -8.85 -3.30 -9.53
C ARG A 82 -7.83 -2.49 -8.76
N ALA A 83 -6.62 -2.38 -9.28
CA ALA A 83 -5.52 -1.67 -8.65
C ALA A 83 -4.95 -0.60 -9.58
N SER A 84 -4.37 0.42 -8.96
CA SER A 84 -3.46 1.34 -9.62
C SER A 84 -2.11 0.65 -9.83
N LEU A 85 -1.33 1.09 -10.83
CA LEU A 85 0.10 0.76 -10.89
C LEU A 85 0.79 1.17 -9.58
N ASN A 86 0.42 2.33 -9.04
CA ASN A 86 0.89 2.83 -7.75
C ASN A 86 -0.04 2.36 -6.61
N LEU A 87 -0.13 1.05 -6.38
CA LEU A 87 -0.97 0.45 -5.35
C LEU A 87 -0.58 0.98 -3.95
N PRO A 88 -1.41 1.78 -3.25
CA PRO A 88 -1.05 2.30 -1.95
C PRO A 88 -1.15 1.21 -0.90
N ILE A 89 -0.10 1.07 -0.10
CA ILE A 89 -0.12 0.29 1.14
C ILE A 89 0.28 1.17 2.32
N VAL A 90 -0.31 0.95 3.49
CA VAL A 90 0.06 1.64 4.74
C VAL A 90 -0.06 0.70 5.92
N PHE A 91 0.79 0.87 6.93
CA PHE A 91 0.61 0.20 8.21
C PHE A 91 -0.23 1.06 9.16
N SER A 92 -1.15 0.41 9.87
CA SER A 92 -1.65 0.88 11.16
C SER A 92 -1.00 0.06 12.28
N THR A 93 -0.86 0.66 13.46
CA THR A 93 -0.40 -0.01 14.69
C THR A 93 -1.44 0.10 15.81
N TRP A 94 -2.71 0.23 15.41
CA TRP A 94 -3.82 0.43 16.34
C TRP A 94 -3.93 -0.71 17.31
N HIS A 95 -4.30 -0.39 18.55
CA HIS A 95 -4.52 -1.37 19.61
C HIS A 95 -3.29 -2.27 19.86
N GLY A 96 -2.09 -1.79 19.53
CA GLY A 96 -0.83 -2.55 19.68
C GLY A 96 -0.63 -3.66 18.66
N GLN A 97 -1.44 -3.69 17.59
CA GLN A 97 -1.37 -4.69 16.53
C GLN A 97 -0.95 -4.05 15.22
N ARG A 98 0.01 -4.66 14.51
CA ARG A 98 0.27 -4.28 13.12
C ARG A 98 -0.89 -4.71 12.24
N GLU A 99 -1.25 -3.85 11.31
CA GLU A 99 -2.19 -4.18 10.25
C GLU A 99 -1.75 -3.48 8.97
N LEU A 100 -1.53 -4.25 7.91
CA LEU A 100 -1.21 -3.72 6.59
C LEU A 100 -2.52 -3.50 5.84
N LEU A 101 -2.75 -2.26 5.44
CA LEU A 101 -3.87 -1.84 4.60
C LEU A 101 -3.39 -1.68 3.16
N ALA A 102 -4.18 -2.14 2.19
CA ALA A 102 -3.90 -2.07 0.76
C ALA A 102 -5.11 -1.55 -0.02
N GLY A 103 -4.87 -0.61 -0.94
CA GLY A 103 -5.94 0.13 -1.63
C GLY A 103 -6.22 -0.38 -3.04
N TYR A 104 -7.31 -1.11 -3.20
CA TYR A 104 -7.87 -1.50 -4.50
C TYR A 104 -9.12 -0.64 -4.79
N GLN A 105 -10.11 -1.12 -5.55
CA GLN A 105 -11.46 -0.55 -5.45
C GLN A 105 -12.07 -0.77 -4.06
N TYR A 106 -11.57 -1.77 -3.33
CA TYR A 106 -11.85 -2.04 -1.93
C TYR A 106 -10.64 -1.70 -1.07
N LEU A 107 -10.86 -1.32 0.19
CA LEU A 107 -9.79 -1.37 1.18
C LEU A 107 -9.61 -2.81 1.65
N MET A 108 -8.41 -3.36 1.54
CA MET A 108 -8.06 -4.70 1.99
C MET A 108 -7.11 -4.61 3.19
N ALA A 109 -7.24 -5.50 4.16
CA ALA A 109 -6.43 -5.50 5.38
C ALA A 109 -5.89 -6.90 5.72
N THR A 110 -4.67 -6.95 6.24
CA THR A 110 -4.05 -8.17 6.76
C THR A 110 -3.28 -7.88 8.06
N ARG A 111 -3.27 -8.85 8.99
CA ARG A 111 -2.49 -8.80 10.24
C ARG A 111 -1.41 -9.88 10.31
N ASP A 112 -1.45 -10.85 9.41
CA ASP A 112 -0.54 -12.01 9.38
C ASP A 112 0.54 -11.90 8.28
N GLY A 113 0.72 -10.70 7.73
CA GLY A 113 1.72 -10.43 6.70
C GLY A 113 1.32 -10.92 5.30
N GLY A 114 0.00 -10.94 5.03
CA GLY A 114 -0.58 -11.25 3.73
C GLY A 114 -0.89 -12.73 3.50
N VAL A 115 -0.97 -13.53 4.57
CA VAL A 115 -1.46 -14.92 4.49
C VAL A 115 -2.97 -14.92 4.32
N THR A 116 -3.67 -14.06 5.07
CA THR A 116 -5.11 -13.83 4.92
C THR A 116 -5.41 -12.35 4.77
N TRP A 117 -6.46 -12.05 4.00
CA TRP A 117 -6.91 -10.70 3.72
C TRP A 117 -8.40 -10.54 4.01
N THR A 118 -8.75 -9.42 4.62
CA THR A 118 -10.13 -9.03 4.93
C THR A 118 -10.50 -7.78 4.16
N LYS A 119 -11.67 -7.78 3.54
CA LYS A 119 -12.22 -6.60 2.86
C LYS A 119 -12.88 -5.65 3.87
N LEU A 120 -12.49 -4.38 3.87
CA LEU A 120 -13.00 -3.32 4.73
C LEU A 120 -13.91 -2.36 3.95
N GLY A 121 -15.14 -2.79 3.68
CA GLY A 121 -16.19 -1.97 3.05
C GLY A 121 -16.63 -2.45 1.65
N PRO A 122 -17.56 -1.71 1.03
CA PRO A 122 -18.01 -1.93 -0.35
C PRO A 122 -16.97 -1.41 -1.35
N ASP A 123 -17.32 -1.34 -2.64
CA ASP A 123 -16.50 -0.59 -3.61
C ASP A 123 -16.50 0.89 -3.22
N LEU A 124 -15.31 1.41 -2.86
CA LEU A 124 -15.10 2.77 -2.37
C LEU A 124 -14.73 3.73 -3.49
N SER A 125 -14.66 3.23 -4.73
CA SER A 125 -14.28 3.98 -5.90
C SER A 125 -15.46 4.49 -6.73
N GLU A 126 -16.68 4.18 -6.30
CA GLU A 126 -17.93 4.56 -6.97
C GLU A 126 -18.90 5.13 -5.93
N THR A 127 -19.53 6.25 -6.25
CA THR A 127 -20.62 6.83 -5.42
C THR A 127 -21.80 7.20 -6.30
N ARG A 128 -22.96 7.49 -5.69
CA ARG A 128 -24.14 7.92 -6.46
C ARG A 128 -23.87 9.22 -7.24
N ALA A 129 -23.05 10.11 -6.70
CA ALA A 129 -22.64 11.35 -7.35
C ALA A 129 -21.50 11.16 -8.36
N HIS A 130 -20.67 10.13 -8.15
CA HIS A 130 -19.53 9.78 -9.01
C HIS A 130 -19.62 8.30 -9.43
N PRO A 131 -20.53 7.94 -10.36
CA PRO A 131 -20.59 6.59 -10.88
C PRO A 131 -19.31 6.25 -11.65
N ALA A 132 -18.95 4.97 -11.73
CA ALA A 132 -17.83 4.55 -12.56
C ALA A 132 -18.02 5.05 -14.02
N PRO A 133 -16.94 5.50 -14.67
CA PRO A 133 -16.98 5.81 -16.10
C PRO A 133 -17.48 4.60 -16.89
N SER A 134 -18.40 4.83 -17.84
CA SER A 134 -18.87 3.79 -18.76
C SER A 134 -17.79 3.32 -19.73
N ASP A 135 -16.74 4.12 -19.91
CA ASP A 135 -15.62 3.85 -20.81
C ASP A 135 -14.43 3.23 -20.05
N THR A 136 -14.17 1.96 -20.32
CA THR A 136 -13.07 1.15 -19.76
C THR A 136 -11.78 1.24 -20.60
N SER A 137 -11.74 2.09 -21.64
CA SER A 137 -10.63 2.15 -22.60
C SER A 137 -9.33 2.75 -22.06
N ILE A 138 -9.35 3.35 -20.86
CA ILE A 138 -8.15 3.76 -20.14
C ILE A 138 -7.94 2.77 -18.97
N PRO A 139 -6.72 2.30 -18.68
CA PRO A 139 -6.44 1.51 -17.48
C PRO A 139 -6.43 2.39 -16.21
N ARG A 140 -7.38 3.34 -16.10
CA ARG A 140 -7.75 4.05 -14.90
C ARG A 140 -9.04 3.45 -14.37
N CYS A 141 -9.00 2.15 -14.05
CA CYS A 141 -10.05 1.57 -13.22
C CYS A 141 -10.13 2.40 -11.93
N ALA A 142 -11.32 2.87 -11.56
CA ALA A 142 -11.52 3.60 -10.32
C ALA A 142 -11.02 2.72 -9.16
N CYS A 143 -10.02 3.22 -8.43
CA CYS A 143 -9.37 2.53 -7.33
C CYS A 143 -8.76 3.55 -6.36
N ILE A 144 -8.55 3.11 -5.13
CA ILE A 144 -7.92 3.87 -4.08
C ILE A 144 -6.47 4.20 -4.50
N TRP A 145 -6.13 5.48 -4.45
CA TRP A 145 -4.80 6.01 -4.77
C TRP A 145 -4.00 6.38 -3.53
N SER A 146 -4.67 6.76 -2.43
CA SER A 146 -4.01 7.13 -1.19
C SER A 146 -4.81 6.64 0.01
N ILE A 147 -4.10 6.21 1.05
CA ILE A 147 -4.65 5.77 2.32
C ILE A 147 -3.97 6.58 3.42
N ALA A 148 -4.75 7.12 4.35
CA ALA A 148 -4.23 7.67 5.59
C ALA A 148 -4.94 7.02 6.78
N ALA A 149 -4.21 6.10 7.44
CA ALA A 149 -4.58 5.56 8.73
C ALA A 149 -4.19 6.55 9.83
N SER A 150 -5.17 7.02 10.59
CA SER A 150 -4.96 8.02 11.65
C SER A 150 -4.02 7.51 12.75
N THR A 151 -2.98 8.28 13.08
CA THR A 151 -2.03 7.95 14.15
C THR A 151 -2.46 8.44 15.54
N VAL A 152 -3.47 9.30 15.61
CA VAL A 152 -3.92 9.94 16.87
C VAL A 152 -5.29 9.45 17.34
N ARG A 153 -6.05 8.82 16.44
CA ARG A 153 -7.34 8.21 16.75
C ARG A 153 -7.43 6.87 16.01
N PRO A 154 -7.42 5.73 16.72
CA PRO A 154 -7.61 4.41 16.12
C PRO A 154 -8.86 4.34 15.25
N ASP A 155 -8.82 3.45 14.26
CA ASP A 155 -9.97 3.07 13.42
C ASP A 155 -10.50 4.17 12.50
N VAL A 156 -9.84 5.34 12.45
CA VAL A 156 -10.12 6.40 11.48
C VAL A 156 -9.24 6.22 10.25
N ILE A 157 -9.88 6.04 9.10
CA ILE A 157 -9.22 5.83 7.81
C ILE A 157 -9.76 6.86 6.82
N TRP A 158 -8.85 7.55 6.15
CA TRP A 158 -9.17 8.39 5.00
C TRP A 158 -8.64 7.74 3.73
N LEU A 159 -9.42 7.82 2.66
CA LEU A 159 -9.05 7.34 1.35
C LEU A 159 -9.23 8.44 0.31
N GLY A 160 -8.26 8.55 -0.58
CA GLY A 160 -8.38 9.30 -1.83
C GLY A 160 -8.41 8.33 -3.00
N VAL A 161 -9.37 8.51 -3.90
CA VAL A 161 -9.56 7.67 -5.10
C VAL A 161 -9.08 8.42 -6.34
N ILE A 162 -8.59 7.70 -7.35
CA ILE A 162 -8.06 8.29 -8.59
C ILE A 162 -9.05 9.20 -9.34
N ASN A 163 -10.36 9.01 -9.14
CA ASN A 163 -11.43 9.80 -9.75
C ASN A 163 -11.88 11.01 -8.90
N GLY A 164 -11.14 11.34 -7.83
CA GLY A 164 -11.40 12.51 -6.98
C GLY A 164 -12.32 12.26 -5.79
N ILE A 165 -12.88 11.05 -5.65
CA ILE A 165 -13.70 10.70 -4.49
C ILE A 165 -12.83 10.68 -3.23
N VAL A 166 -13.33 11.26 -2.15
CA VAL A 166 -12.74 11.19 -0.81
C VAL A 166 -13.68 10.46 0.13
N GLN A 167 -13.20 9.37 0.74
CA GLN A 167 -13.98 8.56 1.68
C GLN A 167 -13.36 8.63 3.08
N VAL A 168 -14.21 8.64 4.10
CA VAL A 168 -13.79 8.52 5.50
C VAL A 168 -14.56 7.46 6.26
N SER A 169 -13.83 6.57 6.93
CA SER A 169 -14.36 5.70 7.96
C SER A 169 -13.87 6.15 9.33
N ARG A 170 -14.72 6.02 10.34
CA ARG A 170 -14.39 6.32 11.75
C ARG A 170 -14.57 5.10 12.66
N ASN A 171 -14.71 3.92 12.06
CA ASN A 171 -15.02 2.65 12.71
C ASN A 171 -14.42 1.48 11.93
N HIS A 172 -13.15 1.59 11.54
CA HIS A 172 -12.38 0.49 10.93
C HIS A 172 -12.99 -0.06 9.64
N GLY A 173 -13.58 0.80 8.81
CA GLY A 173 -14.18 0.42 7.53
C GLY A 173 -15.53 -0.27 7.62
N VAL A 174 -16.17 -0.32 8.81
CA VAL A 174 -17.55 -0.82 8.96
C VAL A 174 -18.53 0.08 8.23
N THR A 175 -18.37 1.41 8.36
CA THR A 175 -19.10 2.38 7.54
C THR A 175 -18.17 3.41 6.91
N TRP A 176 -18.59 3.92 5.76
CA TRP A 176 -17.86 4.89 4.96
C TRP A 176 -18.77 6.07 4.61
N ASN A 177 -18.19 7.27 4.62
CA ASN A 177 -18.89 8.49 4.23
C ASN A 177 -18.11 9.16 3.11
N ASP A 178 -18.81 9.47 2.01
CA ASP A 178 -18.32 10.32 0.94
C ASP A 178 -18.26 11.77 1.45
N VAL A 179 -17.06 12.36 1.41
CA VAL A 179 -16.77 13.73 1.84
C VAL A 179 -16.09 14.52 0.72
N THR A 180 -16.36 14.14 -0.53
CA THR A 180 -15.94 14.87 -1.73
C THR A 180 -16.55 16.29 -1.73
N ILE A 181 -15.78 17.28 -2.22
CA ILE A 181 -16.16 18.71 -2.27
C ILE A 181 -16.70 19.07 -3.65
#